data_AF-A0A177N207-F1
#
_entry.id   AF-A0A177N207-F1
#
_cell.length_a   1.000
_cell.length_b   1.000
_cell.length_c   1.000
_cell.angle_alpha   90.00
_cell.angle_beta   90.00
_cell.angle_gamma   90.00
#
_symmetry.space_group_name_H-M   'P 1'
#
loop_
_entity.id
_entity.type
_entity.pdbx_description
1 polymer ?
#
loop_
_entity_poly.entity_id
_entity_poly.type
_entity_poly.pdbx_seq_one_letter_code
_entity_poly.pdbx_strand_id
1 'polypeptide(L)'
;MASDRMVYGIDVHYEKITRDLLFSVDKAPSYIETLRVPVSAAYYHPSGFFSKLSATPVNQNIRKLGQENLITQQMVMRNGSEIFWTLDAQFGYRFPKRLGIFSFGIKNLLDKQFNYQDFYYQTGVNNPVSPQYQPGRFFYGQVTLSFN
;
A
#
# COMPACT_ATOMS: atom_id res chain seq x y z
N MET A 1 -2.46 -28.66 -19.16
CA MET A 1 -1.78 -27.70 -20.08
C MET A 1 -2.10 -26.22 -19.82
N ALA A 2 -3.02 -25.83 -18.92
CA ALA A 2 -3.27 -24.43 -18.54
C ALA A 2 -2.45 -23.91 -17.34
N SER A 3 -1.93 -24.81 -16.49
CA SER A 3 -1.23 -24.48 -15.25
C SER A 3 0.08 -23.70 -15.45
N ASP A 4 0.74 -23.84 -16.60
CA ASP A 4 2.05 -23.22 -16.86
C ASP A 4 1.97 -21.75 -17.29
N ARG A 5 0.77 -21.16 -17.25
CA ARG A 5 0.49 -19.77 -17.64
C ARG A 5 -0.02 -18.90 -16.51
N MET A 6 -0.26 -19.51 -15.36
CA MET A 6 -0.75 -18.85 -14.17
C MET A 6 0.36 -18.78 -13.13
N VAL A 7 0.55 -17.60 -12.56
CA VAL A 7 1.42 -17.40 -11.41
C VAL A 7 0.56 -16.94 -10.25
N TYR A 8 0.69 -17.63 -9.12
CA TYR A 8 0.06 -17.24 -7.88
C TYR A 8 1.14 -16.74 -6.92
N GLY A 9 0.81 -15.72 -6.14
CA GLY A 9 1.72 -15.15 -5.15
C GLY A 9 0.99 -14.87 -3.86
N ILE A 10 1.67 -15.10 -2.74
CA ILE A 10 1.25 -14.69 -1.41
C ILE A 10 2.48 -14.15 -0.70
N ASP A 11 2.35 -12.98 -0.09
CA ASP A 11 3.36 -12.44 0.80
C ASP A 11 2.71 -12.08 2.14
N VAL A 12 3.51 -12.01 3.19
CA VAL A 12 3.08 -11.57 4.52
C VAL A 12 4.04 -10.51 5.02
N HIS A 13 3.51 -9.34 5.34
CA HIS A 13 4.27 -8.23 5.88
C HIS A 13 3.72 -7.87 7.25
N TYR A 14 4.57 -7.97 8.26
CA TYR A 14 4.30 -7.46 9.61
C TYR A 14 5.25 -6.30 9.88
N GLU A 15 4.70 -5.20 10.38
CA GLU A 15 5.44 -4.00 10.73
C GLU A 15 5.01 -3.50 12.10
N LYS A 16 5.98 -3.16 12.94
CA LYS A 16 5.77 -2.55 14.24
C LYS A 16 6.74 -1.39 14.42
N ILE A 17 6.19 -0.21 14.69
CA ILE A 17 6.93 1.02 14.89
C ILE A 17 6.54 1.57 16.26
N THR A 18 7.53 1.92 17.06
CA THR A 18 7.34 2.57 18.37
C THR A 18 8.35 3.69 18.51
N ARG A 19 7.93 4.81 19.10
CA ARG A 19 8.81 5.95 19.37
C ARG A 19 8.37 6.71 20.61
N ASP A 20 9.32 7.43 21.18
CA ASP A 20 9.08 8.32 22.30
C ASP A 20 8.45 9.64 21.83
N LEU A 21 7.56 10.17 22.67
CA LEU A 21 6.90 11.45 22.45
C LEU A 21 7.77 12.54 23.06
N LEU A 22 8.52 13.25 22.22
CA LEU A 22 9.50 14.24 22.69
C LEU A 22 8.87 15.58 23.08
N PHE A 23 7.66 15.90 22.60
CA PHE A 23 6.97 17.16 22.87
C PHE A 23 5.45 16.96 23.00
N SER A 24 4.80 17.74 23.88
CA SER A 24 3.36 17.72 24.12
C SER A 24 2.49 18.15 22.91
N VAL A 25 3.10 18.52 21.79
CA VAL A 25 2.43 18.99 20.56
C VAL A 25 2.59 18.00 19.40
N ASP A 26 3.35 16.91 19.56
CA ASP A 26 3.53 15.91 18.50
C ASP A 26 2.24 15.12 18.28
N LYS A 27 1.55 15.39 17.16
CA LYS A 27 0.30 14.71 16.80
C LYS A 27 0.52 13.40 16.02
N ALA A 28 1.77 13.07 15.71
CA ALA A 28 2.06 11.88 14.95
C ALA A 28 1.96 10.61 15.85
N PRO A 29 1.70 9.43 15.28
CA PRO A 29 1.51 8.20 16.06
C PRO A 29 2.77 7.67 16.75
N SER A 30 2.78 7.62 18.07
CA SER A 30 3.86 6.98 18.85
C SER A 30 3.95 5.47 18.64
N TYR A 31 2.87 4.86 18.16
CA TYR A 31 2.79 3.43 17.86
C TYR A 31 2.06 3.19 16.56
N ILE A 32 2.61 2.31 15.71
CA ILE A 32 1.93 1.73 14.56
C ILE A 32 2.25 0.24 14.53
N GLU A 33 1.22 -0.57 14.31
CA GLU A 33 1.34 -1.99 14.04
C GLU A 33 0.46 -2.31 12.84
N THR A 34 1.06 -2.91 11.81
CA THR A 34 0.38 -3.20 10.55
C THR A 34 0.68 -4.63 10.11
N LEU A 35 -0.35 -5.43 9.90
CA LEU A 35 -0.27 -6.72 9.22
C LEU A 35 -0.92 -6.61 7.84
N ARG A 36 -0.21 -7.10 6.81
CA ARG A 36 -0.66 -7.06 5.42
C ARG A 36 -0.37 -8.41 4.77
N VAL A 37 -1.34 -8.92 4.02
CA VAL A 37 -1.21 -10.23 3.36
C VAL A 37 -1.64 -10.12 1.90
N PRO A 38 -0.82 -9.53 1.01
CA PRO A 38 -1.15 -9.46 -0.40
C PRO A 38 -1.19 -10.87 -1.02
N VAL A 39 -2.25 -11.14 -1.77
CA VAL A 39 -2.42 -12.34 -2.58
C VAL A 39 -2.65 -11.93 -4.02
N SER A 40 -2.03 -12.63 -4.97
CA SER A 40 -2.15 -12.29 -6.37
C SER A 40 -2.26 -13.50 -7.29
N ALA A 41 -2.88 -13.26 -8.44
CA ALA A 41 -2.94 -14.18 -9.56
C ALA A 41 -2.59 -13.42 -10.84
N ALA A 42 -1.73 -13.99 -11.66
CA ALA A 42 -1.33 -13.41 -12.94
C ALA A 42 -1.44 -14.45 -14.05
N TYR A 43 -1.89 -14.01 -15.23
CA TYR A 43 -1.96 -14.83 -16.44
C TYR A 43 -1.03 -14.25 -17.51
N TYR A 44 -0.28 -15.13 -18.19
CA TYR A 44 0.61 -14.77 -19.28
C TYR A 44 0.27 -15.54 -20.56
N HIS A 45 -0.09 -14.81 -21.62
CA HIS A 45 -0.39 -15.39 -22.93
C HIS A 45 0.89 -15.43 -23.80
N PRO A 46 1.10 -16.50 -24.61
CA PRO A 46 2.27 -16.62 -25.48
C PRO A 46 2.47 -15.47 -26.50
N SER A 47 1.39 -14.75 -26.85
CA SER A 47 1.50 -13.57 -27.73
C SER A 47 2.14 -12.35 -27.07
N GLY A 48 2.39 -12.37 -25.75
CA GLY A 48 3.02 -11.30 -24.99
C GLY A 48 2.05 -10.52 -24.08
N PHE A 49 0.74 -10.73 -24.21
CA PHE A 49 -0.24 -10.14 -23.30
C PHE A 49 -0.21 -10.78 -21.91
N PHE A 50 -0.46 -9.98 -20.89
CA PHE A 50 -0.63 -10.47 -19.53
C PHE A 50 -1.65 -9.66 -18.75
N SER A 51 -2.17 -10.27 -17.70
CA SER A 51 -2.98 -9.60 -16.69
C SER A 51 -2.59 -10.07 -15.29
N LYS A 52 -2.76 -9.20 -14.29
CA LYS A 52 -2.53 -9.50 -12.88
C LYS A 52 -3.64 -8.88 -12.04
N LEU A 53 -4.14 -9.64 -11.07
CA LEU A 53 -5.05 -9.19 -10.04
C LEU A 53 -4.39 -9.40 -8.67
N SER A 54 -4.51 -8.43 -7.76
CA SER A 54 -3.96 -8.54 -6.40
C SER A 54 -4.97 -8.04 -5.37
N ALA A 55 -5.25 -8.84 -4.35
CA ALA A 55 -6.06 -8.45 -3.20
C ALA A 55 -5.16 -8.33 -1.97
N THR A 56 -5.26 -7.22 -1.23
CA THR A 56 -4.39 -6.96 -0.08
C THR A 56 -5.22 -6.64 1.16
N PRO A 57 -5.60 -7.64 1.97
CA PRO A 57 -6.10 -7.40 3.33
C PRO A 57 -5.02 -6.73 4.20
N VAL A 58 -5.48 -5.76 5.00
CA VAL A 58 -4.66 -4.95 5.91
C VAL A 58 -5.40 -4.84 7.24
N ASN A 59 -4.67 -5.03 8.33
CA ASN A 59 -5.10 -4.72 9.68
C ASN A 59 -4.06 -3.79 10.31
N GLN A 60 -4.48 -2.59 10.72
CA GLN A 60 -3.61 -1.60 11.32
C GLN A 60 -4.16 -1.13 12.67
N ASN A 61 -3.26 -1.05 13.66
CA ASN A 61 -3.50 -0.41 14.93
C ASN A 61 -2.51 0.74 15.13
N ILE A 62 -3.00 1.88 15.62
CA ILE A 62 -2.18 3.06 15.90
C ILE A 62 -2.47 3.61 17.30
N ARG A 63 -1.48 4.27 17.88
CA ARG A 63 -1.65 5.10 19.08
C ARG A 63 -0.98 6.44 18.86
N LYS A 64 -1.67 7.53 19.18
CA LYS A 64 -1.18 8.91 19.03
C LYS A 64 -1.63 9.81 20.18
N LEU A 65 -0.95 10.93 20.39
CA LEU A 65 -1.45 11.97 21.30
C LEU A 65 -2.76 12.54 20.79
N GLY A 66 -3.77 12.58 21.67
CA GLY A 66 -5.10 13.12 21.43
C GLY A 66 -5.23 14.56 21.91
N GLN A 67 -6.45 14.99 22.20
CA GLN A 67 -6.71 16.31 22.79
C GLN A 67 -6.30 16.34 24.26
N GLU A 68 -5.94 17.53 24.72
CA GLU A 68 -5.75 17.84 26.13
C GLU A 68 -7.08 17.67 26.87
N ASN A 69 -7.03 16.97 28.00
CA ASN A 69 -8.17 16.91 28.91
C ASN A 69 -8.28 18.25 29.65
N LEU A 70 -9.35 18.99 29.38
CA LEU A 70 -9.57 20.36 29.89
C LEU A 70 -9.62 20.46 31.43
N ILE A 71 -9.83 19.34 32.13
CA ILE A 71 -9.94 19.30 33.60
C ILE A 71 -8.59 18.96 34.23
N THR A 72 -7.88 17.99 33.67
CA THR A 72 -6.62 17.50 34.23
C THR A 72 -5.38 18.16 33.61
N GLN A 73 -5.56 18.94 32.54
CA GLN A 73 -4.48 19.53 31.72
C GLN A 73 -3.46 18.48 31.23
N GLN A 74 -3.90 17.22 31.11
CA GLN A 74 -3.09 16.10 30.65
C GLN A 74 -3.46 15.72 29.23
N MET A 75 -2.45 15.38 28.43
CA MET A 75 -2.66 14.84 27.09
C MET A 75 -3.20 13.41 27.19
N VAL A 76 -4.29 13.13 26.48
CA VAL A 76 -4.89 11.78 26.45
C VAL A 76 -4.38 11.01 25.24
N MET A 77 -3.96 9.76 25.43
CA MET A 77 -3.61 8.87 24.32
C MET A 77 -4.87 8.43 23.58
N ARG A 78 -4.89 8.59 22.25
CA ARG A 78 -5.94 8.08 21.38
C ARG A 78 -5.46 6.85 20.62
N ASN A 79 -6.25 5.78 20.68
CA ASN A 79 -6.05 4.58 19.88
C ASN A 79 -6.89 4.67 18.60
N GLY A 80 -6.39 4.07 17.52
CA GLY A 80 -7.11 3.87 16.27
C GLY A 80 -6.87 2.45 15.75
N SER A 81 -7.89 1.85 15.15
CA SER A 81 -7.79 0.55 14.48
C SER A 81 -8.57 0.64 13.17
N GLU A 82 -8.01 0.06 12.11
CA GLU A 82 -8.63 -0.01 10.78
C GLU A 82 -8.35 -1.39 10.18
N ILE A 83 -9.39 -2.02 9.63
CA ILE A 83 -9.28 -3.26 8.86
C ILE A 83 -9.90 -3.00 7.49
N PHE A 84 -9.11 -3.17 6.44
CA PHE A 84 -9.56 -2.95 5.07
C PHE A 84 -8.87 -3.90 4.10
N TRP A 85 -9.29 -3.86 2.85
CA TRP A 85 -8.57 -4.52 1.77
C TRP A 85 -8.64 -3.69 0.50
N THR A 86 -7.61 -3.80 -0.33
CA THR A 86 -7.60 -3.20 -1.67
C THR A 86 -7.62 -4.29 -2.74
N LEU A 87 -8.19 -3.95 -3.89
CA LEU A 87 -8.12 -4.76 -5.10
C LEU A 87 -7.39 -3.97 -6.19
N ASP A 88 -6.33 -4.52 -6.73
CA ASP A 88 -5.52 -3.91 -7.78
C ASP A 88 -5.54 -4.78 -9.03
N ALA A 89 -5.58 -4.15 -10.20
CA ALA A 89 -5.50 -4.83 -11.50
C ALA A 89 -4.38 -4.23 -12.36
N GLN A 90 -3.76 -5.06 -13.19
CA GLN A 90 -2.79 -4.65 -14.20
C GLN A 90 -2.99 -5.46 -15.48
N PHE A 91 -2.85 -4.79 -16.62
CA PHE A 91 -2.87 -5.39 -17.95
C PHE A 91 -1.65 -4.87 -18.71
N GLY A 92 -1.07 -5.70 -19.56
CA GLY A 92 0.07 -5.24 -20.34
C GLY A 92 0.44 -6.14 -21.50
N TYR A 93 1.42 -5.66 -22.25
CA TYR A 93 1.98 -6.32 -23.41
C TYR A 93 3.51 -6.26 -23.34
N ARG A 94 4.14 -7.43 -23.44
CA ARG A 94 5.59 -7.55 -23.57
C ARG A 94 5.94 -7.54 -25.06
N PHE A 95 6.75 -6.57 -25.47
CA PHE A 95 7.18 -6.47 -26.86
C PHE A 95 8.06 -7.68 -27.24
N PRO A 96 8.00 -8.14 -28.50
CA PRO A 96 8.91 -9.15 -29.02
C PRO A 96 10.38 -8.73 -28.88
N LYS A 97 11.28 -9.71 -28.98
CA LYS A 97 12.75 -9.49 -28.89
C LYS A 97 13.20 -8.79 -27.59
N ARG A 98 12.38 -8.87 -26.54
CA ARG A 98 12.65 -8.27 -25.22
C ARG A 98 12.89 -6.75 -25.29
N LEU A 99 12.28 -6.06 -26.24
CA LEU A 99 12.44 -4.61 -26.42
C LEU A 99 11.81 -3.79 -25.29
N GLY A 100 10.91 -4.38 -24.51
CA GLY A 100 10.29 -3.71 -23.38
C GLY A 100 8.91 -4.24 -23.03
N ILE A 101 8.21 -3.47 -22.21
CA ILE A 101 6.85 -3.76 -21.73
C ILE A 101 6.06 -2.45 -21.71
N PHE A 102 4.83 -2.51 -22.19
CA PHE A 102 3.80 -1.51 -21.89
C PHE A 102 2.78 -2.10 -20.92
N SER A 103 2.39 -1.36 -19.90
CA SER A 103 1.34 -1.76 -18.99
C SER A 103 0.45 -0.60 -18.57
N PHE A 104 -0.78 -0.95 -18.25
CA PHE A 104 -1.77 -0.09 -17.64
C PHE A 104 -2.28 -0.77 -16.37
N GLY A 105 -2.44 0.00 -15.30
CA GLY A 105 -2.93 -0.55 -14.05
C GLY A 105 -3.88 0.36 -13.32
N ILE A 106 -4.64 -0.27 -12.43
CA ILE A 106 -5.66 0.34 -11.59
C ILE A 106 -5.36 -0.07 -10.16
N LYS A 107 -5.08 0.91 -9.30
CA LYS A 107 -4.97 0.75 -7.86
C LYS A 107 -6.30 1.05 -7.21
N ASN A 108 -6.67 0.27 -6.19
CA ASN A 108 -7.95 0.38 -5.51
C ASN A 108 -9.13 0.38 -6.51
N LEU A 109 -9.21 -0.66 -7.33
CA LEU A 109 -10.21 -0.88 -8.38
C LEU A 109 -11.64 -0.69 -7.86
N LEU A 110 -11.91 -1.08 -6.62
CA LEU A 110 -13.22 -0.98 -5.98
C LEU A 110 -13.50 0.37 -5.32
N ASP A 111 -12.54 1.31 -5.39
CA ASP A 111 -12.62 2.66 -4.83
C ASP A 111 -13.06 2.67 -3.35
N LYS A 112 -12.50 1.74 -2.57
CA LYS A 112 -12.78 1.64 -1.14
C LYS A 112 -12.09 2.77 -0.39
N GLN A 113 -12.84 3.44 0.47
CA GLN A 113 -12.33 4.42 1.42
C GLN A 113 -11.87 3.69 2.68
N PHE A 114 -10.72 4.08 3.21
CA PHE A 114 -10.13 3.52 4.43
C PHE A 114 -9.21 4.55 5.08
N ASN A 115 -9.02 4.44 6.40
CA ASN A 115 -8.05 5.26 7.11
C ASN A 115 -6.75 4.49 7.31
N TYR A 116 -5.73 4.82 6.53
CA TYR A 116 -4.40 4.22 6.68
C TYR A 116 -3.39 5.27 7.09
N GLN A 117 -2.61 4.95 8.11
CA GLN A 117 -1.55 5.79 8.60
C GLN A 117 -0.20 5.24 8.14
N ASP A 118 0.44 5.97 7.24
CA ASP A 118 1.80 5.67 6.79
C ASP A 118 2.85 6.23 7.76
N PHE A 119 4.08 5.74 7.68
CA PHE A 119 5.18 6.11 8.58
C PHE A 119 5.94 7.39 8.14
N TYR A 120 5.51 8.03 7.05
CA TYR A 120 6.19 9.18 6.43
C TYR A 120 6.26 10.45 7.29
N TYR A 121 5.59 10.49 8.44
CA TYR A 121 5.84 11.54 9.45
C TYR A 121 7.29 11.54 9.96
N GLN A 122 8.07 10.48 9.74
CA GLN A 122 9.47 10.37 10.16
C GLN A 122 10.47 10.92 9.13
N THR A 123 10.10 11.04 7.85
CA THR A 123 11.06 11.31 6.77
C THR A 123 11.29 12.80 6.49
N GLY A 124 10.71 13.70 7.29
CA GLY A 124 10.81 15.15 7.10
C GLY A 124 10.04 15.64 5.86
N VAL A 125 9.72 16.93 5.84
CA VAL A 125 8.87 17.57 4.80
C VAL A 125 9.50 17.49 3.39
N ASN A 126 10.81 17.18 3.30
CA ASN A 126 11.58 17.25 2.06
C ASN A 126 11.66 15.92 1.29
N ASN A 127 11.03 14.84 1.76
CA ASN A 127 11.02 13.56 1.05
C ASN A 127 9.59 13.03 0.88
N PRO A 128 8.83 13.55 -0.10
CA PRO A 128 7.49 13.05 -0.38
C PRO A 128 7.59 11.62 -0.90
N VAL A 129 7.07 10.67 -0.13
CA VAL A 129 6.99 9.27 -0.55
C VAL A 129 5.56 8.98 -0.98
N SER A 130 5.40 8.24 -2.07
CA SER A 130 4.07 7.83 -2.52
C SER A 130 3.40 6.95 -1.44
N PRO A 131 2.14 7.21 -1.08
CA PRO A 131 1.38 6.36 -0.19
C PRO A 131 1.39 4.92 -0.69
N GLN A 132 1.67 3.97 0.22
CA GLN A 132 1.67 2.56 -0.16
C GLN A 132 0.28 2.10 -0.65
N TYR A 133 -0.78 2.67 -0.06
CA TYR A 133 -2.16 2.47 -0.47
C TYR A 133 -2.75 3.77 -0.97
N GLN A 134 -3.35 3.73 -2.16
CA GLN A 134 -4.05 4.88 -2.73
C GLN A 134 -5.46 4.93 -2.13
N PRO A 135 -5.81 5.97 -1.35
CA PRO A 135 -7.10 6.04 -0.66
C PRO A 135 -8.30 6.18 -1.61
N GLY A 136 -8.07 6.60 -2.86
CA GLY A 136 -9.04 6.54 -3.95
C GLY A 136 -8.54 5.70 -5.12
N ARG A 137 -9.43 5.43 -6.08
CA ARG A 137 -9.07 4.75 -7.33
C ARG A 137 -8.03 5.54 -8.11
N PHE A 138 -6.93 4.87 -8.47
CA PHE A 138 -5.82 5.50 -9.19
C PHE A 138 -5.46 4.70 -10.45
N PHE A 139 -5.34 5.40 -11.58
CA PHE A 139 -4.98 4.84 -12.87
C PHE A 139 -3.57 5.24 -13.24
N TYR A 140 -2.79 4.31 -13.79
CA TYR A 140 -1.45 4.59 -14.26
C TYR A 140 -1.10 3.83 -15.54
N GLY A 141 -0.21 4.42 -16.32
CA GLY A 141 0.46 3.77 -17.44
C GLY A 141 1.96 3.70 -17.18
N GLN A 142 2.59 2.60 -17.58
CA GLN A 142 4.03 2.41 -17.48
C GLN A 142 4.58 1.84 -18.78
N VAL A 143 5.61 2.47 -19.31
CA VAL A 143 6.42 1.96 -20.42
C VAL A 143 7.81 1.68 -19.88
N THR A 144 8.32 0.47 -20.10
CA THR A 144 9.72 0.12 -19.85
C THR A 144 10.34 -0.27 -21.17
N LEU A 145 11.44 0.39 -21.55
CA LEU A 145 12.19 0.09 -22.77
C LEU A 145 13.53 -0.53 -22.40
N SER A 146 13.99 -1.47 -23.22
CA SER A 146 15.27 -2.15 -23.04
C SER A 146 16.13 -1.97 -24.29
N PHE A 147 17.33 -1.44 -24.10
CA PHE A 147 18.31 -1.17 -25.16
C PHE A 147 19.62 -1.87 -24.79
N ASN A 148 20.30 -2.42 -25.79
CA ASN A 148 21.64 -3.01 -25.67
C ASN A 148 22.65 -2.12 -26.37
#